data_AF-A0A9D9EYN0-F1
#
_entry.id   AF-A0A9D9EYN0-F1
#
_cell.length_a   1.000
_cell.length_b   1.000
_cell.length_c   1.000
_cell.angle_alpha   90.00
_cell.angle_beta   90.00
_cell.angle_gamma   90.00
#
_symmetry.space_group_name_H-M   'P 1'
#
loop_
_entity.id
_entity.type
_entity.pdbx_description
1 polymer ?
#
loop_
_entity_poly.entity_id
_entity_poly.type
_entity_poly.pdbx_seq_one_letter_code
_entity_poly.pdbx_strand_id
1 'polypeptide(L)'
;MFDFNSTSYKEFLKNFRNDTEKKRVIVFAGNFAENRKYALSQFETEVMGDSIHVSLEDHISGSETETYKKLDQLFERLSSISSLIIFKNAEQLCGVYVGHTYSVVKYATPQEKYFINKLKELNCSCIIEFENENHLDKAIERVADAIVRFRVPSSIIEKVFFWLSQVRVNGSNLPSRRPV
;
A
#
# COMPACT_ATOMS: atom_id res chain seq x y z
N MET A 1 10.90 7.67 -4.28
CA MET A 1 10.61 7.19 -2.91
C MET A 1 10.71 8.35 -1.94
N PHE A 2 9.77 8.48 -1.01
CA PHE A 2 9.74 9.55 -0.02
C PHE A 2 9.04 9.10 1.27
N ASP A 3 9.36 9.74 2.39
CA ASP A 3 8.72 9.46 3.67
C ASP A 3 7.32 10.11 3.74
N PHE A 4 6.40 9.44 4.43
CA PHE A 4 5.10 10.00 4.74
C PHE A 4 5.25 11.38 5.45
N ASN A 5 4.36 12.32 5.14
CA ASN A 5 4.39 13.72 5.60
C ASN A 5 5.58 14.60 5.17
N SER A 6 6.54 14.09 4.40
CA SER A 6 7.58 14.91 3.77
C SER A 6 7.00 15.93 2.77
N THR A 7 7.78 16.95 2.42
CA THR A 7 7.38 17.92 1.38
C THR A 7 7.06 17.22 0.06
N SER A 8 7.89 16.25 -0.35
CA SER A 8 7.66 15.44 -1.56
C SER A 8 6.38 14.61 -1.50
N TYR A 9 6.00 14.09 -0.33
CA TYR A 9 4.70 13.41 -0.15
C TYR A 9 3.53 14.37 -0.41
N LYS A 10 3.58 15.58 0.17
CA LYS A 10 2.52 16.59 0.01
C LYS A 10 2.39 17.05 -1.44
N GLU A 11 3.52 17.27 -2.12
CA GLU A 11 3.55 17.59 -3.54
C GLU A 11 3.00 16.45 -4.40
N PHE A 12 3.38 15.21 -4.11
CA PHE A 12 2.84 14.05 -4.81
C PHE A 12 1.33 13.92 -4.64
N LEU A 13 0.83 14.06 -3.41
CA LEU A 13 -0.60 14.01 -3.12
C LEU A 13 -1.36 15.13 -3.85
N LYS A 14 -0.83 16.37 -3.85
CA LYS A 14 -1.40 17.47 -4.64
C LYS A 14 -1.44 17.14 -6.13
N ASN A 15 -0.37 16.57 -6.67
CA ASN A 15 -0.30 16.18 -8.08
C ASN A 15 -1.20 14.99 -8.40
N PHE A 16 -1.47 14.09 -7.45
CA PHE A 16 -2.41 13.00 -7.61
C PHE A 16 -3.85 13.53 -7.74
N ARG A 17 -4.21 14.52 -6.91
CA ARG A 17 -5.53 15.18 -6.94
C ARG A 17 -5.81 15.93 -8.23
N ASN A 18 -4.80 16.60 -8.78
CA ASN A 18 -4.96 17.47 -9.94
C ASN A 18 -4.94 16.72 -11.29
N ASP A 19 -4.48 15.47 -11.31
CA ASP A 19 -4.24 14.70 -12.53
C ASP A 19 -4.95 13.33 -12.40
N THR A 20 -6.28 13.37 -12.44
CA THR A 20 -7.16 12.23 -12.18
C THR A 20 -7.17 11.20 -13.31
N GLU A 21 -6.80 11.60 -14.53
CA GLU A 21 -6.72 10.70 -15.69
C GLU A 21 -5.43 9.87 -15.70
N LYS A 22 -4.36 10.37 -15.05
CA LYS A 22 -3.10 9.66 -14.97
C LYS A 22 -3.17 8.53 -13.95
N LYS A 23 -3.23 7.30 -14.47
CA LYS A 23 -3.07 6.07 -13.68
C LYS A 23 -1.72 6.05 -12.99
N ARG A 24 -1.69 5.72 -11.70
CA ARG A 24 -0.46 5.58 -10.91
C ARG A 24 -0.42 4.28 -10.14
N VAL A 25 0.75 3.66 -10.11
CA VAL A 25 1.08 2.55 -9.21
C VAL A 25 1.78 3.14 -7.99
N ILE A 26 1.09 3.17 -6.86
CA ILE A 26 1.57 3.71 -5.60
C ILE A 26 1.91 2.54 -4.68
N VAL A 27 3.08 2.60 -4.05
CA VAL A 27 3.51 1.58 -3.11
C VAL A 27 3.57 2.18 -1.71
N PHE A 28 2.88 1.55 -0.77
CA PHE A 28 2.99 1.85 0.65
C PHE A 28 3.94 0.83 1.27
N ALA A 29 4.96 1.31 1.97
CA ALA A 29 5.99 0.45 2.53
C ALA A 29 6.31 0.83 3.98
N GLY A 30 5.99 -0.06 4.92
CA GLY A 30 6.33 0.09 6.33
C GLY A 30 5.22 -0.32 7.28
N ASN A 31 5.60 -0.60 8.51
CA ASN A 31 4.74 -1.24 9.52
C ASN A 31 3.98 -0.23 10.37
N PHE A 32 4.12 1.07 10.11
CA PHE A 32 3.40 2.07 10.90
C PHE A 32 1.94 2.22 10.45
N ALA A 33 1.09 1.33 10.98
CA ALA A 33 -0.29 1.15 10.54
C ALA A 33 -1.15 2.42 10.63
N GLU A 34 -1.00 3.25 11.66
CA GLU A 34 -1.80 4.47 11.81
C GLU A 34 -1.54 5.49 10.70
N ASN A 35 -0.26 5.74 10.39
CA ASN A 35 0.10 6.65 9.30
C ASN A 35 -0.31 6.09 7.94
N ARG A 36 -0.20 4.77 7.74
CA ARG A 36 -0.72 4.11 6.53
C ARG A 36 -2.22 4.30 6.37
N LYS A 37 -3.00 4.02 7.42
CA LYS A 37 -4.46 4.22 7.42
C LYS A 37 -4.84 5.67 7.13
N TYR A 38 -4.13 6.61 7.75
CA TYR A 38 -4.35 8.02 7.49
C TYR A 38 -4.00 8.40 6.05
N ALA A 39 -2.84 8.00 5.55
CA ALA A 39 -2.46 8.24 4.15
C ALA A 39 -3.47 7.62 3.19
N LEU A 40 -3.93 6.40 3.45
CA LEU A 40 -4.96 5.71 2.66
C LEU A 40 -6.24 6.53 2.59
N SER A 41 -6.73 7.02 3.73
CA SER A 41 -7.90 7.90 3.78
C SER A 41 -7.71 9.19 2.97
N GLN A 42 -6.48 9.70 2.89
CA GLN A 42 -6.15 10.86 2.06
C GLN A 42 -6.12 10.55 0.56
N PHE A 43 -5.95 9.30 0.13
CA PHE A 43 -6.11 8.92 -1.29
C PHE A 43 -7.56 8.60 -1.60
N GLU A 44 -8.24 7.90 -0.70
CA GLU A 44 -9.66 7.51 -0.86
C GLU A 44 -10.57 8.73 -0.93
N THR A 45 -10.33 9.76 -0.13
CA THR A 45 -11.11 11.01 -0.15
C THR A 45 -10.99 11.77 -1.48
N GLU A 46 -9.93 11.54 -2.24
CA GLU A 46 -9.63 12.30 -3.46
C GLU A 46 -10.14 11.61 -4.73
N VAL A 47 -10.56 10.35 -4.62
CA VAL A 47 -11.06 9.58 -5.75
C VAL A 47 -12.58 9.60 -5.73
N MET A 48 -13.17 9.78 -6.90
CA MET A 48 -14.62 9.72 -7.09
C MET A 48 -15.06 8.25 -7.04
N GLY A 49 -15.71 7.83 -5.95
CA GLY A 49 -16.29 6.51 -5.76
C GLY A 49 -15.61 5.68 -4.67
N ASP A 50 -16.18 4.52 -4.37
CA ASP A 50 -15.67 3.63 -3.32
C ASP A 50 -14.36 2.97 -3.76
N SER A 51 -13.40 2.97 -2.84
CA SER A 51 -12.15 2.25 -2.98
C SER A 51 -12.38 0.74 -2.86
N ILE A 52 -11.63 -0.04 -3.63
CA ILE A 52 -11.76 -1.50 -3.63
C ILE A 52 -10.53 -2.11 -2.98
N HIS A 53 -10.72 -2.80 -1.87
CA HIS A 53 -9.65 -3.50 -1.18
C HIS A 53 -9.62 -4.97 -1.59
N VAL A 54 -8.43 -5.45 -1.97
CA VAL A 54 -8.17 -6.83 -2.36
C VAL A 54 -7.04 -7.37 -1.49
N SER A 55 -7.25 -8.49 -0.81
CA SER A 55 -6.16 -9.19 -0.11
C SER A 55 -5.42 -10.10 -1.08
N LEU A 56 -4.10 -9.93 -1.24
CA LEU A 56 -3.31 -10.80 -2.11
C LEU A 56 -3.09 -12.21 -1.55
N GLU A 57 -3.35 -12.43 -0.25
CA GLU A 57 -3.31 -13.75 0.38
C GLU A 57 -4.30 -14.74 -0.23
N ASP A 58 -5.45 -14.25 -0.71
CA ASP A 58 -6.46 -15.11 -1.32
C ASP A 58 -6.12 -15.50 -2.77
N HIS A 59 -5.16 -14.80 -3.38
CA HIS A 59 -4.86 -14.87 -4.81
C HIS A 59 -3.48 -15.43 -5.13
N ILE A 60 -2.52 -15.30 -4.21
CA ILE A 60 -1.15 -15.80 -4.37
C ILE A 60 -0.99 -17.10 -3.57
N SER A 61 -0.42 -18.12 -4.18
CA SER A 61 -0.17 -19.42 -3.55
C SER A 61 1.19 -19.97 -3.95
N GLY A 62 1.63 -21.07 -3.31
CA GLY A 62 2.84 -21.78 -3.71
C GLY A 62 2.80 -22.38 -5.12
N SER A 63 1.61 -22.52 -5.72
CA SER A 63 1.45 -23.01 -7.10
C SER A 63 1.40 -21.83 -8.08
N GLU A 64 2.34 -21.76 -9.02
CA GLU A 64 2.34 -20.73 -10.06
C GLU A 64 1.07 -20.80 -10.93
N THR A 65 0.70 -22.00 -11.37
CA THR A 65 -0.48 -22.20 -12.24
C THR A 65 -1.77 -21.76 -11.55
N GLU A 66 -1.93 -22.10 -10.26
CA GLU A 66 -3.08 -21.67 -9.48
C GLU A 66 -3.08 -20.15 -9.30
N THR A 67 -1.92 -19.58 -8.99
CA THR A 67 -1.76 -18.13 -8.81
C THR A 67 -2.10 -17.37 -10.09
N TYR A 68 -1.58 -17.79 -11.26
CA TYR A 68 -1.89 -17.13 -12.53
C TYR A 68 -3.39 -17.17 -12.84
N LYS A 69 -4.04 -18.32 -12.64
CA LYS A 69 -5.49 -18.45 -12.81
C LYS A 69 -6.27 -17.52 -11.89
N LYS A 70 -5.91 -17.44 -10.61
CA LYS A 70 -6.56 -16.55 -9.63
C LYS A 70 -6.34 -15.08 -9.96
N LEU A 71 -5.14 -14.71 -10.40
CA LEU A 71 -4.82 -13.36 -10.84
C LEU A 71 -5.56 -12.99 -12.13
N ASP A 72 -5.67 -13.88 -13.11
CA ASP A 72 -6.49 -13.65 -14.30
C ASP A 72 -7.94 -13.34 -13.93
N GLN A 73 -8.55 -14.17 -13.09
CA GLN A 73 -9.93 -13.96 -12.62
C GLN A 73 -10.09 -12.66 -11.82
N LEU A 74 -9.09 -12.32 -11.00
CA LEU A 74 -9.08 -11.08 -10.25
C LEU A 74 -9.03 -9.87 -11.19
N PHE A 75 -8.06 -9.83 -12.11
CA PHE A 75 -7.86 -8.69 -12.99
C PHE A 75 -8.97 -8.54 -14.05
N GLU A 76 -9.59 -9.64 -14.48
CA GLU A 76 -10.81 -9.60 -15.29
C GLU A 76 -11.93 -8.83 -14.55
N ARG A 77 -12.16 -9.15 -13.27
CA ARG A 77 -13.14 -8.43 -12.44
C ARG A 77 -12.76 -6.97 -12.20
N LEU A 78 -11.47 -6.68 -12.04
CA LEU A 78 -10.97 -5.32 -11.80
C LEU A 78 -10.93 -4.46 -13.06
N SER A 79 -10.94 -5.04 -14.26
CA SER A 79 -10.79 -4.33 -15.53
C SER A 79 -11.87 -3.27 -15.79
N SER A 80 -13.10 -3.49 -15.29
CA SER A 80 -14.23 -2.55 -15.43
C SER A 80 -14.27 -1.47 -14.35
N ILE A 81 -13.38 -1.53 -13.36
CA ILE A 81 -13.36 -0.60 -12.23
C ILE A 81 -12.52 0.62 -12.60
N SER A 82 -13.09 1.80 -12.40
CA SER A 82 -12.42 3.10 -12.58
C SER A 82 -12.01 3.76 -11.25
N SER A 83 -12.43 3.22 -10.11
CA SER A 83 -12.06 3.71 -8.77
C SER A 83 -10.73 3.13 -8.28
N LEU A 84 -10.20 3.69 -7.18
CA LEU A 84 -8.92 3.29 -6.59
C LEU A 84 -8.95 1.83 -6.11
N ILE A 85 -7.94 1.05 -6.50
CA ILE A 85 -7.77 -0.34 -6.05
C ILE A 85 -6.62 -0.40 -5.03
N ILE A 86 -6.84 -1.08 -3.90
CA ILE A 86 -5.87 -1.26 -2.83
C ILE A 86 -5.57 -2.75 -2.67
N PHE A 87 -4.37 -3.15 -3.07
CA PHE A 87 -3.84 -4.49 -2.86
C PHE A 87 -3.17 -4.57 -1.50
N LYS A 88 -3.75 -5.33 -0.58
CA LYS A 88 -3.25 -5.59 0.78
C LYS A 88 -2.40 -6.85 0.81
N ASN A 89 -1.57 -6.96 1.84
CA ASN A 89 -0.73 -8.13 2.11
C ASN A 89 0.19 -8.46 0.93
N ALA A 90 0.82 -7.45 0.34
CA ALA A 90 1.64 -7.63 -0.86
C ALA A 90 2.92 -8.43 -0.63
N GLU A 91 3.28 -8.70 0.63
CA GLU A 91 4.34 -9.63 1.01
C GLU A 91 4.24 -10.98 0.33
N GLN A 92 3.02 -11.43 0.03
CA GLN A 92 2.78 -12.71 -0.64
C GLN A 92 3.47 -12.80 -2.00
N LEU A 93 3.69 -11.66 -2.69
CA LEU A 93 4.42 -11.60 -3.96
C LEU A 93 5.92 -11.86 -3.77
N CYS A 94 6.47 -11.56 -2.60
CA CYS A 94 7.92 -11.57 -2.32
C CYS A 94 8.43 -12.92 -1.81
N GLY A 95 7.83 -14.00 -2.31
CA GLY A 95 8.34 -15.35 -2.13
C GLY A 95 8.13 -15.97 -0.74
N VAL A 96 7.07 -15.56 -0.02
CA VAL A 96 6.62 -16.19 1.23
C VAL A 96 6.51 -17.72 1.08
N TYR A 97 6.10 -18.20 -0.09
CA TYR A 97 5.88 -19.62 -0.37
C TYR A 97 7.09 -20.37 -0.96
N VAL A 98 8.14 -19.67 -1.38
CA VAL A 98 9.33 -20.27 -2.02
C VAL A 98 10.56 -20.30 -1.12
N GLY A 99 10.42 -19.95 0.17
CA GLY A 99 11.52 -20.01 1.14
C GLY A 99 12.64 -18.98 0.92
N HIS A 100 12.47 -18.05 -0.02
CA HIS A 100 13.44 -17.01 -0.36
C HIS A 100 13.29 -15.73 0.48
N THR A 101 12.49 -15.78 1.56
CA THR A 101 12.16 -14.64 2.43
C THR A 101 13.40 -13.93 3.02
N TYR A 102 14.52 -14.64 3.17
CA TYR A 102 15.74 -14.17 3.85
C TYR A 102 16.91 -13.81 2.92
N SER A 103 16.75 -13.83 1.60
CA SER A 103 17.83 -13.45 0.69
C SER A 103 18.14 -11.95 0.74
N VAL A 104 19.43 -11.60 0.80
CA VAL A 104 19.93 -10.20 0.76
C VAL A 104 19.61 -9.52 -0.58
N VAL A 105 19.57 -10.31 -1.66
CA VAL A 105 19.11 -9.88 -2.99
C VAL A 105 17.82 -10.63 -3.31
N LYS A 106 16.72 -9.89 -3.41
CA LYS A 106 15.40 -10.42 -3.78
C LYS A 106 15.21 -10.25 -5.28
N TYR A 107 15.00 -11.36 -5.97
CA TYR A 107 14.57 -11.36 -7.35
C TYR A 107 13.07 -11.58 -7.40
N ALA A 108 12.40 -10.86 -8.30
CA ALA A 108 10.97 -11.04 -8.48
C ALA A 108 10.63 -12.48 -8.82
N THR A 109 9.71 -13.05 -8.03
CA THR A 109 9.15 -14.38 -8.29
C THR A 109 8.39 -14.38 -9.62
N PRO A 110 8.18 -15.56 -10.25
CA PRO A 110 7.31 -15.63 -11.42
C PRO A 110 5.89 -15.08 -11.15
N GLN A 111 5.34 -15.33 -9.95
CA GLN A 111 4.04 -14.79 -9.51
C GLN A 111 4.05 -13.26 -9.43
N GLU A 112 5.10 -12.67 -8.86
CA GLU A 112 5.27 -11.22 -8.77
C GLU A 112 5.41 -10.57 -10.15
N LYS A 113 6.23 -11.15 -11.04
CA LYS A 113 6.36 -10.66 -12.42
C LYS A 113 5.03 -10.70 -13.16
N TYR A 114 4.26 -11.76 -12.94
CA TYR A 114 2.94 -11.90 -13.54
C TYR A 114 1.97 -10.84 -13.02
N PHE A 115 1.89 -10.65 -11.70
CA PHE A 115 1.11 -9.59 -11.07
C PHE A 115 1.48 -8.20 -11.60
N ILE A 116 2.78 -7.87 -11.66
CA ILE A 116 3.28 -6.59 -12.19
C ILE A 116 2.85 -6.37 -13.65
N ASN A 117 2.86 -7.42 -14.47
CA ASN A 117 2.38 -7.30 -15.84
C ASN A 117 0.87 -7.03 -15.89
N LYS A 118 0.10 -7.68 -15.03
CA LYS A 118 -1.36 -7.47 -14.90
C LYS A 118 -1.74 -6.06 -14.43
N LEU A 119 -0.91 -5.40 -13.62
CA LEU A 119 -1.14 -4.00 -13.22
C LEU A 119 -1.32 -3.05 -14.41
N LYS A 120 -0.68 -3.36 -15.56
CA LYS A 120 -0.80 -2.54 -16.79
C LYS A 120 -2.19 -2.63 -17.43
N GLU A 121 -2.97 -3.66 -17.10
CA GLU A 121 -4.33 -3.87 -17.60
C GLU A 121 -5.36 -3.03 -16.83
N LEU A 122 -4.99 -2.44 -15.68
CA LEU A 122 -5.91 -1.64 -14.86
C LEU A 122 -6.26 -0.31 -15.53
N ASN A 123 -7.51 0.11 -15.33
CA ASN A 123 -8.06 1.38 -15.83
C ASN A 123 -7.97 2.53 -14.83
N CYS A 124 -7.47 2.28 -13.63
CA CYS A 124 -7.40 3.21 -12.54
C CYS A 124 -6.03 3.18 -11.85
N SER A 125 -5.82 4.10 -10.92
CA SER A 125 -4.67 4.06 -10.02
C SER A 125 -4.84 2.92 -9.00
N CYS A 126 -3.71 2.41 -8.52
CA CYS A 126 -3.70 1.40 -7.46
C CYS A 126 -2.67 1.70 -6.37
N ILE A 127 -2.95 1.20 -5.17
CA ILE A 127 -2.04 1.18 -4.03
C ILE A 127 -1.68 -0.28 -3.75
N ILE A 128 -0.39 -0.56 -3.57
CA ILE A 128 0.14 -1.86 -3.15
C ILE A 128 0.73 -1.68 -1.75
N GLU A 129 0.15 -2.34 -0.75
CA GLU A 129 0.57 -2.22 0.65
C GLU A 129 1.53 -3.35 1.05
N PHE A 130 2.75 -2.96 1.43
CA PHE A 130 3.71 -3.75 2.16
C PHE A 130 3.82 -3.22 3.60
N GLU A 131 3.53 -4.07 4.57
CA GLU A 131 3.79 -3.85 5.99
C GLU A 131 5.28 -3.79 6.32
N ASN A 132 6.16 -4.38 5.50
CA ASN A 132 7.59 -4.32 5.74
C ASN A 132 8.33 -3.76 4.52
N GLU A 133 9.03 -2.64 4.69
CA GLU A 133 9.87 -2.02 3.65
C GLU A 133 10.91 -3.02 3.10
N ASN A 134 11.39 -3.96 3.92
CA ASN A 134 12.35 -4.97 3.49
C ASN A 134 11.78 -6.00 2.51
N HIS A 135 10.46 -6.06 2.33
CA HIS A 135 9.84 -6.91 1.32
C HIS A 135 9.81 -6.24 -0.05
N LEU A 136 10.08 -4.94 -0.16
CA LEU A 136 10.24 -4.31 -1.47
C LEU A 136 11.41 -4.90 -2.23
N ASP A 137 11.15 -5.27 -3.48
CA ASP A 137 12.13 -5.76 -4.42
C ASP A 137 12.37 -4.74 -5.55
N LYS A 138 13.38 -5.00 -6.39
CA LYS A 138 13.71 -4.11 -7.52
C LYS A 138 12.69 -4.15 -8.65
N ALA A 139 11.80 -5.12 -8.73
CA ALA A 139 10.77 -5.15 -9.76
C ALA A 139 9.61 -4.23 -9.41
N ILE A 140 9.12 -4.30 -8.17
CA ILE A 140 8.10 -3.38 -7.63
C ILE A 140 8.60 -1.95 -7.62
N GLU A 141 9.85 -1.71 -7.19
CA GLU A 141 10.44 -0.37 -7.21
C GLU A 141 10.47 0.25 -8.63
N ARG A 142 10.64 -0.57 -9.68
CA ARG A 142 10.72 -0.09 -11.07
C ARG A 142 9.36 0.25 -11.68
N VAL A 143 8.29 -0.42 -11.25
CA VAL A 143 6.93 -0.16 -11.75
C VAL A 143 6.21 0.93 -10.95
N ALA A 144 6.64 1.18 -9.71
CA ALA A 144 6.03 2.19 -8.86
C ALA A 144 6.29 3.63 -9.34
N ASP A 145 5.23 4.39 -9.55
CA ASP A 145 5.31 5.85 -9.76
C ASP A 145 5.70 6.57 -8.47
N ALA A 146 5.29 6.01 -7.34
CA ALA A 146 5.63 6.52 -6.02
C ALA A 146 5.76 5.39 -5.00
N ILE A 147 6.72 5.56 -4.09
CA ILE A 147 6.92 4.70 -2.93
C ILE A 147 6.86 5.60 -1.70
N VAL A 148 5.84 5.40 -0.88
CA VAL A 148 5.60 6.13 0.38
C VAL A 148 6.06 5.25 1.52
N ARG A 149 7.06 5.73 2.27
CA ARG A 149 7.61 5.01 3.42
C ARG A 149 6.92 5.41 4.72
N PHE A 150 6.58 4.41 5.51
CA PHE A 150 5.92 4.51 6.81
C PHE A 150 6.83 3.97 7.90
N ARG A 151 7.90 4.70 8.17
CA ARG A 151 8.89 4.33 9.21
C ARG A 151 8.30 4.52 10.59
N VAL A 152 8.58 3.57 11.48
CA VAL A 152 8.33 3.77 12.92
C VAL A 152 9.26 4.90 13.40
N PRO A 153 8.77 5.86 14.19
CA PRO A 153 9.64 6.85 14.82
C PRO A 153 10.74 6.14 15.62
N SER A 154 11.99 6.42 15.28
CA SER A 154 13.16 5.71 15.80
C SER A 154 13.63 6.31 17.12
N SER A 155 13.36 7.60 17.36
CA SER A 155 13.75 8.30 18.58
C SER A 155 12.67 8.27 19.66
N ILE A 156 13.09 8.17 20.92
CA ILE A 156 12.21 8.32 22.11
C ILE A 156 11.50 9.68 22.07
N ILE A 157 12.20 10.73 21.62
CA ILE A 157 11.64 12.08 21.51
C ILE A 157 10.60 12.13 20.39
N GLU A 158 10.85 11.47 19.26
CA GLU A 158 9.87 11.34 18.17
C GLU A 158 8.66 10.53 18.61
N LYS A 159 8.83 9.47 19.42
CA LYS A 159 7.73 8.70 20.02
C LYS A 159 6.90 9.55 21.00
N VAL A 160 7.54 10.42 21.78
CA VAL A 160 6.86 11.36 22.70
C VAL A 160 6.15 12.47 21.91
N PHE A 161 6.78 13.06 20.89
CA PHE A 161 6.13 14.03 20.02
C PHE A 161 4.97 13.41 19.23
N PHE A 162 5.13 12.16 18.78
CA PHE A 162 4.06 11.39 18.14
C PHE A 162 2.88 11.19 19.10
N TRP A 163 3.13 10.76 20.33
CA TRP A 163 2.11 10.63 21.36
C TRP A 163 1.42 11.97 21.66
N LEU A 164 2.17 13.08 21.70
CA LEU A 164 1.62 14.42 21.88
C LEU A 164 0.84 14.93 20.66
N SER A 165 1.20 14.55 19.43
CA SER A 165 0.46 14.91 18.22
C SER A 165 -0.88 14.16 18.10
N GLN A 166 -1.00 12.98 18.70
CA GLN A 166 -2.28 12.27 18.86
C GLN A 166 -3.21 12.99 19.87
N VAL A 167 -2.64 13.82 20.76
CA VAL A 167 -3.36 14.53 21.84
C VAL A 167 -3.88 15.91 21.41
N ARG A 168 -3.60 16.39 20.19
CA ARG A 168 -4.13 17.67 19.69
C ARG A 168 -4.71 17.54 18.28
N VAL A 169 -6.03 17.41 18.18
CA VAL A 169 -7.00 18.50 17.88
C VAL A 169 -8.41 17.90 17.91
N ASN A 170 -9.05 17.93 19.08
CA ASN A 170 -10.39 18.51 19.23
C ASN A 170 -10.70 18.61 20.72
N GLY A 171 -10.98 19.83 21.18
CA GLY A 171 -11.57 20.06 22.48
C GLY A 171 -12.89 19.29 22.61
N SER A 172 -13.20 18.91 23.85
CA SER A 172 -14.46 18.31 24.32
C SER A 172 -14.91 17.04 23.60
N ASN A 173 -14.57 15.89 24.19
CA ASN A 173 -15.55 15.12 24.95
C ASN A 173 -14.83 14.08 25.80
N LEU A 174 -14.84 14.29 27.12
CA LEU A 174 -14.85 13.17 28.05
C LEU A 174 -16.19 12.45 27.85
N PRO A 175 -16.20 11.15 27.56
CA PRO A 175 -17.09 10.26 28.25
C PRO A 175 -16.21 9.51 29.26
N SER A 176 -16.21 10.02 30.49
CA SER A 176 -16.02 9.09 31.59
C SER A 176 -17.10 8.01 31.47
N ARG A 177 -16.69 6.75 31.41
CA ARG A 177 -17.40 5.66 32.09
C ARG A 177 -16.37 4.56 32.34
N ARG A 178 -15.92 4.50 33.59
CA ARG A 178 -15.43 3.25 34.18
C ARG A 178 -16.50 2.17 33.93
N PRO A 179 -16.10 0.91 33.70
CA PRO A 179 -17.04 -0.20 33.83
C PRO A 179 -17.51 -0.27 35.29
N VAL A 180 -18.83 -0.43 35.49
CA VAL A 180 -19.36 -1.12 36.68
C VAL A 180 -19.20 -2.61 36.47
#